data_AF-A0A517XNV5-F1
#
_entry.id   AF-A0A517XNV5-F1
#
_cell.length_a   1.000
_cell.length_b   1.000
_cell.length_c   1.000
_cell.angle_alpha   90.00
_cell.angle_beta   90.00
_cell.angle_gamma   90.00
#
_symmetry.space_group_name_H-M   'P 1'
#
loop_
_entity.id
_entity.type
_entity.pdbx_description
1 polymer ?
#
loop_
_entity_poly.entity_id
_entity_poly.type
_entity_poly.pdbx_seq_one_letter_code
_entity_poly.pdbx_strand_id
1 'polypeptide(L)'
;MANPSHHVPSHPAAPDEPAPRFTLRHLPFAAKLVLSTFLLAVGVGYTSAMVQLHMQHGDRDGKPLPTMENVVAVFAGKVWKNPGEVVDSPSKLETVVMGNPTGSISGSNMAPAFFAHDEADYAKQAKQPGRKEKLDQERDGERKALVAWAKAAPETRAQAYKDNRFKLPKELEKLVLTVAYTDKSNPGTVLVRQLLEDRCVRCHKPGGEKGDIPLTTYEEVAALMPTAAAIPEGGGYVDSGRQIGLEKLTQSTHAHLLSFAVLFTCTGLVFAFTGLPGIIRGTVGPIVLIAQVADIACWWLARLPEPYGPGFAKAIMGTGAVVGVGLMLHIVCGLFGMYGPKGKTLLVLLFAGAAGGGAAAWTGVIDPFLKAEKAKVEQKAAAEKEARDKDKQKVAPKDEGKGVPVQNGGPSGLERVLTGPWKDAKWVADGKVPDGGMVRAFFDKESDFKDALKSDPELLAKLTPQREGERDAFLAWVKAAPEARKKGYDDDAFPLPEALVGKATPEFLDKDGKRLKVKLLVETRCLSCHADGADVPLDTFEGLSRYFAPRARE
;
A
#
# COMPACT_ATOMS: atom_id res chain seq x y z
N MET A 1 -25.97 1.51 109.14
CA MET A 1 -26.54 2.11 107.91
C MET A 1 -25.86 1.45 106.72
N ALA A 2 -26.53 0.47 106.11
CA ALA A 2 -26.09 -0.17 104.87
C ALA A 2 -26.96 0.38 103.74
N ASN A 3 -26.33 0.86 102.67
CA ASN A 3 -26.99 1.40 101.47
C ASN A 3 -27.17 0.26 100.47
N PRO A 4 -28.39 -0.04 99.96
CA PRO A 4 -28.60 -1.15 99.05
C PRO A 4 -28.14 -0.78 97.63
N SER A 5 -27.30 -1.63 97.05
CA SER A 5 -26.88 -1.60 95.66
C SER A 5 -28.04 -1.96 94.74
N HIS A 6 -28.48 -1.00 93.92
CA HIS A 6 -29.40 -1.26 92.81
C HIS A 6 -28.68 -2.07 91.73
N HIS A 7 -29.05 -3.35 91.61
CA HIS A 7 -28.67 -4.20 90.49
C HIS A 7 -29.57 -3.85 89.30
N VAL A 8 -29.04 -3.13 88.29
CA VAL A 8 -29.70 -2.97 87.00
C VAL A 8 -29.51 -4.28 86.21
N PRO A 9 -30.58 -4.95 85.76
CA PRO A 9 -30.43 -6.12 84.90
C PRO A 9 -29.95 -5.67 83.51
N SER A 10 -28.78 -6.15 83.10
CA SER A 10 -28.30 -6.02 81.73
C SER A 10 -29.17 -6.87 80.80
N HIS A 11 -29.99 -6.23 79.98
CA HIS A 11 -30.61 -6.92 78.84
C HIS A 11 -29.53 -7.44 77.89
N PRO A 12 -29.62 -8.68 77.40
CA PRO A 12 -28.74 -9.16 76.34
C PRO A 12 -28.98 -8.32 75.09
N ALA A 13 -27.92 -7.72 74.55
CA ALA A 13 -27.96 -7.05 73.26
C ALA A 13 -28.45 -8.06 72.20
N ALA A 14 -29.54 -7.71 71.51
CA ALA A 14 -29.98 -8.45 70.34
C ALA A 14 -28.83 -8.50 69.32
N PRO A 15 -28.64 -9.60 68.56
CA PRO A 15 -27.66 -9.62 67.49
C PRO A 15 -27.99 -8.49 66.50
N ASP A 16 -27.01 -7.62 66.22
CA ASP A 16 -27.14 -6.53 65.27
C ASP A 16 -27.59 -7.08 63.90
N GLU A 17 -28.88 -7.00 63.60
CA GLU A 17 -29.37 -7.29 62.26
C GLU A 17 -28.69 -6.30 61.29
N PRO A 18 -28.01 -6.78 60.25
CA PRO A 18 -27.32 -5.91 59.32
C PRO A 18 -28.33 -4.97 58.66
N ALA A 19 -28.06 -3.67 58.73
CA ALA A 19 -28.94 -2.64 58.19
C ALA A 19 -29.36 -2.96 56.74
N PRO A 20 -30.63 -2.74 56.38
CA PRO A 20 -31.15 -3.09 55.06
C PRO A 20 -30.35 -2.38 53.96
N ARG A 21 -29.86 -3.15 52.99
CA ARG A 21 -28.99 -2.64 51.92
C ARG A 21 -29.72 -1.63 51.04
N PHE A 22 -29.12 -0.45 50.88
CA PHE A 22 -29.58 0.55 49.91
C PHE A 22 -29.41 0.03 48.47
N THR A 23 -30.44 0.17 47.64
CA THR A 23 -30.42 -0.23 46.23
C THR A 23 -31.02 0.85 45.33
N LEU A 24 -30.75 0.78 44.04
CA LEU A 24 -31.30 1.68 43.02
C LEU A 24 -32.84 1.80 43.05
N ARG A 25 -33.55 0.79 43.57
CA ARG A 25 -35.03 0.83 43.69
C ARG A 25 -35.51 1.87 44.69
N HIS A 26 -34.69 2.19 45.70
CA HIS A 26 -35.03 3.13 46.77
C HIS A 26 -34.81 4.60 46.35
N LEU A 27 -34.25 4.85 45.15
CA LEU A 27 -34.03 6.21 44.66
C LEU A 27 -35.36 6.93 44.37
N PRO A 28 -35.44 8.26 44.61
CA PRO A 28 -36.58 9.06 44.19
C PRO A 28 -36.70 9.07 42.66
N PHE A 29 -37.90 9.34 42.16
CA PHE A 29 -38.18 9.30 40.73
C PHE A 29 -37.26 10.23 39.91
N ALA A 30 -37.00 11.44 40.39
CA ALA A 30 -36.10 12.38 39.74
C ALA A 30 -34.68 11.82 39.54
N ALA A 31 -34.11 11.16 40.56
CA ALA A 31 -32.80 10.53 40.47
C ALA A 31 -32.81 9.36 39.47
N LYS A 32 -33.87 8.53 39.47
CA LYS A 32 -34.01 7.44 38.49
C LYS A 32 -34.08 7.95 37.06
N LEU A 33 -34.78 9.07 36.84
CA LEU A 33 -34.89 9.69 35.52
C LEU A 33 -33.53 10.17 35.03
N VAL A 34 -32.79 10.92 35.87
CA VAL A 34 -31.44 11.40 35.54
C VAL A 34 -30.49 10.25 35.23
N LEU A 35 -30.44 9.22 36.08
CA LEU A 35 -29.58 8.06 35.86
C LEU A 35 -29.98 7.28 34.61
N SER A 36 -31.27 7.16 34.30
CA SER A 36 -31.72 6.47 33.09
C SER A 36 -31.32 7.22 31.83
N THR A 37 -31.53 8.53 31.79
CA THR A 37 -31.10 9.39 30.67
C THR A 37 -29.58 9.35 30.52
N PHE A 38 -28.84 9.41 31.62
CA PHE A 38 -27.38 9.28 31.62
C PHE A 38 -26.94 7.94 31.00
N LEU A 39 -27.46 6.80 31.48
CA LEU A 39 -27.08 5.48 30.96
C LEU A 39 -27.44 5.31 29.47
N LEU A 40 -28.60 5.80 29.04
CA LEU A 40 -29.01 5.76 27.63
C LEU A 40 -28.12 6.66 26.76
N ALA A 41 -27.78 7.87 27.22
CA ALA A 41 -26.87 8.76 26.51
C ALA A 41 -25.47 8.15 26.37
N VAL A 42 -24.98 7.46 27.41
CA VAL A 42 -23.72 6.70 27.35
C VAL A 42 -23.80 5.59 26.31
N GLY A 43 -24.90 4.84 26.24
CA GLY A 43 -25.10 3.79 25.23
C GLY A 43 -25.09 4.33 23.79
N VAL A 44 -25.76 5.46 23.55
CA VAL A 44 -25.72 6.16 22.25
C VAL A 44 -24.32 6.66 21.93
N GLY A 45 -23.65 7.29 22.89
CA GLY A 45 -22.27 7.77 22.75
C GLY A 45 -21.29 6.64 22.41
N TYR A 46 -21.41 5.49 23.08
CA TYR A 46 -20.56 4.33 22.80
C TYR A 46 -20.81 3.76 21.39
N THR A 47 -22.07 3.71 20.94
CA THR A 47 -22.39 3.32 19.55
C THR A 47 -21.76 4.28 18.54
N SER A 48 -21.80 5.59 18.80
CA SER A 48 -21.14 6.60 17.97
C SER A 48 -19.62 6.41 17.93
N ALA A 49 -19.00 6.09 19.07
CA ALA A 49 -17.57 5.79 19.15
C ALA A 49 -17.18 4.57 18.30
N MET A 50 -18.01 3.54 18.22
CA MET A 50 -17.77 2.38 17.34
C MET A 50 -17.79 2.78 15.86
N VAL A 51 -18.72 3.66 15.45
CA VAL A 51 -18.74 4.23 14.09
C VAL A 51 -17.48 5.03 13.82
N GLN A 52 -17.03 5.83 14.79
CA GLN A 52 -15.79 6.60 14.68
C GLN A 52 -14.56 5.69 14.51
N LEU A 53 -14.48 4.55 15.22
CA LEU A 53 -13.40 3.57 15.05
C LEU A 53 -13.35 3.00 13.63
N HIS A 54 -14.49 2.65 13.04
CA HIS A 54 -14.55 2.22 11.65
C HIS A 54 -14.00 3.30 10.69
N MET A 55 -14.39 4.56 10.90
CA MET A 55 -13.96 5.68 10.05
C MET A 55 -12.48 6.01 10.20
N GLN A 56 -11.90 5.82 11.38
CA GLN A 56 -10.51 6.19 11.68
C GLN A 56 -9.50 5.06 11.47
N HIS A 57 -9.90 3.81 11.68
CA HIS A 57 -8.99 2.66 11.75
C HIS A 57 -9.42 1.48 10.86
N GLY A 58 -10.59 1.54 10.24
CA GLY A 58 -11.01 0.56 9.23
C GLY A 58 -10.32 0.78 7.88
N ASP A 59 -10.17 -0.29 7.11
CA ASP A 59 -9.58 -0.23 5.77
C ASP A 59 -10.62 0.08 4.67
N ARG A 60 -11.87 0.36 5.07
CA ARG A 60 -13.02 0.59 4.17
C ARG A 60 -13.21 -0.54 3.16
N ASP A 61 -13.00 -1.76 3.61
CA ASP A 61 -13.14 -3.01 2.86
C ASP A 61 -14.55 -3.63 3.01
N GLY A 62 -15.50 -2.85 3.52
CA GLY A 62 -16.86 -3.29 3.84
C GLY A 62 -16.99 -4.04 5.17
N LYS A 63 -15.94 -4.10 6.00
CA LYS A 63 -16.07 -4.61 7.37
C LYS A 63 -16.56 -3.49 8.31
N PRO A 64 -17.53 -3.78 9.20
CA PRO A 64 -18.12 -2.77 10.07
C PRO A 64 -17.18 -2.28 11.19
N LEU A 65 -16.14 -3.05 11.52
CA LEU A 65 -15.17 -2.74 12.56
C LEU A 65 -13.74 -3.02 12.07
N PRO A 66 -12.72 -2.34 12.64
CA PRO A 66 -11.33 -2.65 12.35
C PRO A 66 -10.99 -4.12 12.66
N THR A 67 -10.16 -4.74 11.83
CA THR A 67 -9.67 -6.09 12.10
C THR A 67 -8.49 -6.06 13.07
N MET A 68 -8.10 -7.25 13.55
CA MET A 68 -6.92 -7.40 14.40
C MET A 68 -5.66 -6.85 13.71
N GLU A 69 -5.52 -7.12 12.42
CA GLU A 69 -4.39 -6.67 11.61
C GLU A 69 -4.34 -5.15 11.53
N ASN A 70 -5.50 -4.49 11.43
CA ASN A 70 -5.58 -3.02 11.43
C ASN A 70 -5.11 -2.44 12.76
N VAL A 71 -5.50 -3.06 13.88
CA VAL A 71 -5.06 -2.62 15.22
C VAL A 71 -3.56 -2.80 15.38
N VAL A 72 -3.00 -3.94 14.93
CA VAL A 72 -1.54 -4.18 14.94
C VAL A 72 -0.81 -3.17 14.06
N ALA A 73 -1.33 -2.86 12.87
CA ALA A 73 -0.76 -1.85 11.98
C ALA A 73 -0.78 -0.45 12.62
N VAL A 74 -1.85 -0.06 13.29
CA VAL A 74 -2.00 1.29 13.88
C VAL A 74 -1.22 1.47 15.17
N PHE A 75 -1.21 0.48 16.07
CA PHE A 75 -0.60 0.64 17.40
C PHE A 75 0.84 0.11 17.45
N ALA A 76 1.10 -1.07 16.88
CA ALA A 76 2.45 -1.62 16.81
C ALA A 76 3.24 -1.12 15.60
N GLY A 77 2.55 -0.58 14.57
CA GLY A 77 3.22 -0.14 13.35
C GLY A 77 3.63 -1.31 12.46
N LYS A 78 3.05 -2.50 12.65
CA LYS A 78 3.51 -3.74 12.01
C LYS A 78 2.43 -4.41 11.16
N VAL A 79 2.85 -5.01 10.05
CA VAL A 79 2.00 -5.89 9.23
C VAL A 79 2.77 -7.19 9.00
N TRP A 80 2.11 -8.33 9.20
CA TRP A 80 2.70 -9.63 8.93
C TRP A 80 2.75 -9.90 7.43
N LYS A 81 3.88 -10.37 6.92
CA LYS A 81 4.09 -10.73 5.51
C LYS A 81 4.71 -12.11 5.39
N ASN A 82 4.28 -12.85 4.36
CA ASN A 82 4.84 -14.15 4.02
C ASN A 82 6.05 -14.01 3.08
N PRO A 83 6.94 -15.02 3.00
CA PRO A 83 8.07 -15.01 2.09
C PRO A 83 7.61 -14.83 0.63
N GLY A 84 8.28 -13.95 -0.11
CA GLY A 84 7.96 -13.68 -1.53
C GLY A 84 6.80 -12.72 -1.76
N GLU A 85 6.11 -12.23 -0.71
CA GLU A 85 5.21 -11.09 -0.85
C GLU A 85 6.00 -9.79 -1.02
N VAL A 86 5.73 -9.06 -2.09
CA VAL A 86 6.29 -7.71 -2.30
C VAL A 86 5.70 -6.77 -1.26
N VAL A 87 6.56 -6.04 -0.53
CA VAL A 87 6.14 -5.02 0.45
C VAL A 87 5.68 -3.77 -0.30
N ASP A 88 4.44 -3.80 -0.80
CA ASP A 88 3.78 -2.64 -1.43
C ASP A 88 3.00 -1.79 -0.40
N SER A 89 3.41 -1.80 0.87
CA SER A 89 2.82 -0.89 1.86
C SER A 89 3.39 0.52 1.63
N PRO A 90 2.57 1.50 1.25
CA PRO A 90 3.05 2.84 0.99
C PRO A 90 3.67 3.40 2.28
N SER A 91 4.85 3.99 2.15
CA SER A 91 5.51 4.65 3.27
C SER A 91 4.66 5.78 3.84
N LYS A 92 4.98 6.26 5.04
CA LYS A 92 4.29 7.42 5.62
C LYS A 92 4.40 8.64 4.71
N LEU A 93 5.58 8.86 4.11
CA LEU A 93 5.82 9.91 3.13
C LEU A 93 4.93 9.73 1.89
N GLU A 94 4.88 8.52 1.32
CA GLU A 94 4.04 8.24 0.15
C GLU A 94 2.55 8.44 0.46
N THR A 95 2.10 7.98 1.62
CA THR A 95 0.70 8.11 2.06
C THR A 95 0.27 9.57 2.13
N VAL A 96 1.08 10.42 2.76
CA VAL A 96 0.72 11.84 2.90
C VAL A 96 0.88 12.61 1.59
N VAL A 97 1.93 12.33 0.80
CA VAL A 97 2.20 13.00 -0.48
C VAL A 97 1.15 12.64 -1.53
N MET A 98 0.64 11.40 -1.52
CA MET A 98 -0.34 10.92 -2.49
C MET A 98 -1.81 11.03 -2.03
N GLY A 99 -2.07 11.78 -0.95
CA GLY A 99 -3.43 12.04 -0.47
C GLY A 99 -4.28 12.91 -1.40
N ASN A 100 -5.45 13.34 -0.93
CA ASN A 100 -6.40 14.14 -1.73
C ASN A 100 -5.92 15.60 -1.89
N PRO A 101 -5.62 16.09 -3.12
CA PRO A 101 -5.17 17.46 -3.38
C PRO A 101 -6.16 18.56 -2.97
N THR A 102 -7.46 18.25 -2.93
CA THR A 102 -8.53 19.20 -2.57
C THR A 102 -8.98 19.06 -1.11
N GLY A 103 -8.41 18.12 -0.37
CA GLY A 103 -8.70 17.91 1.04
C GLY A 103 -7.99 18.90 1.96
N SER A 104 -8.22 18.77 3.27
CA SER A 104 -7.45 19.51 4.28
C SER A 104 -6.09 18.85 4.56
N ILE A 105 -5.11 19.67 4.91
CA ILE A 105 -3.81 19.21 5.42
C ILE A 105 -4.02 18.50 6.78
N SER A 106 -3.52 17.27 6.90
CA SER A 106 -3.61 16.45 8.10
C SER A 106 -2.46 15.43 8.16
N GLY A 107 -2.32 14.72 9.30
CA GLY A 107 -1.31 13.67 9.45
C GLY A 107 -1.44 12.47 8.50
N SER A 108 -2.49 12.43 7.67
CA SER A 108 -2.71 11.42 6.62
C SER A 108 -2.92 12.03 5.23
N ASN A 109 -2.77 13.36 5.06
CA ASN A 109 -2.92 14.04 3.78
C ASN A 109 -2.09 15.32 3.74
N MET A 110 -1.07 15.33 2.90
CA MET A 110 -0.21 16.49 2.60
C MET A 110 -0.25 16.91 1.14
N ALA A 111 -1.03 16.24 0.29
CA ALA A 111 -1.17 16.61 -1.12
C ALA A 111 -1.50 18.11 -1.33
N PRO A 112 -2.36 18.78 -0.54
CA PRO A 112 -2.65 20.20 -0.71
C PRO A 112 -1.44 21.14 -0.58
N ALA A 113 -0.33 20.71 0.03
CA ALA A 113 0.93 21.48 0.10
C ALA A 113 1.56 21.72 -1.28
N PHE A 114 1.32 20.83 -2.24
CA PHE A 114 1.76 21.01 -3.63
C PHE A 114 0.82 21.95 -4.41
N PHE A 115 -0.38 22.23 -3.91
CA PHE A 115 -1.42 22.98 -4.63
C PHE A 115 -1.84 24.21 -3.82
N ALA A 116 -2.97 24.14 -3.11
CA ALA A 116 -3.62 25.28 -2.46
C ALA A 116 -2.75 25.98 -1.41
N HIS A 117 -1.77 25.28 -0.82
CA HIS A 117 -0.92 25.82 0.26
C HIS A 117 0.51 26.21 -0.20
N ASP A 118 0.71 26.37 -1.50
CA ASP A 118 1.99 26.77 -2.09
C ASP A 118 2.17 28.30 -2.16
N GLU A 119 2.13 29.04 -1.04
CA GLU A 119 2.21 30.55 -0.98
C GLU A 119 1.26 31.31 -1.93
N ALA A 120 0.14 30.68 -2.28
CA ALA A 120 -0.73 31.14 -3.35
C ALA A 120 -0.05 31.24 -4.73
N ASP A 121 1.18 30.76 -4.94
CA ASP A 121 1.82 30.65 -6.26
C ASP A 121 0.96 29.81 -7.20
N TYR A 122 0.58 28.61 -6.75
CA TYR A 122 -0.34 27.76 -7.50
C TYR A 122 -1.65 28.50 -7.82
N ALA A 123 -2.28 29.14 -6.83
CA ALA A 123 -3.55 29.86 -7.01
C ALA A 123 -3.40 31.09 -7.93
N LYS A 124 -2.24 31.74 -7.97
CA LYS A 124 -1.91 32.85 -8.87
C LYS A 124 -1.70 32.33 -10.30
N GLN A 125 -0.91 31.29 -10.48
CA GLN A 125 -0.62 30.69 -11.79
C GLN A 125 -1.86 30.02 -12.40
N ALA A 126 -2.70 29.37 -11.59
CA ALA A 126 -3.92 28.71 -12.05
C ALA A 126 -4.99 29.68 -12.59
N LYS A 127 -4.92 30.98 -12.25
CA LYS A 127 -5.79 32.02 -12.80
C LYS A 127 -5.43 32.40 -14.25
N GLN A 128 -4.24 32.03 -14.72
CA GLN A 128 -3.85 32.30 -16.11
C GLN A 128 -4.63 31.39 -17.07
N PRO A 129 -5.23 31.92 -18.15
CA PRO A 129 -5.99 31.13 -19.11
C PRO A 129 -5.19 29.94 -19.66
N GLY A 130 -5.74 28.73 -19.56
CA GLY A 130 -5.11 27.49 -20.05
C GLY A 130 -3.90 26.98 -19.24
N ARG A 131 -3.44 27.69 -18.20
CA ARG A 131 -2.27 27.26 -17.40
C ARG A 131 -2.59 26.17 -16.39
N LYS A 132 -3.82 26.15 -15.87
CA LYS A 132 -4.23 25.28 -14.76
C LYS A 132 -3.96 23.80 -15.02
N GLU A 133 -4.33 23.28 -16.19
CA GLU A 133 -4.15 21.85 -16.51
C GLU A 133 -2.68 21.44 -16.51
N LYS A 134 -1.82 22.24 -17.14
CA LYS A 134 -0.36 21.98 -17.15
C LYS A 134 0.23 22.12 -15.74
N LEU A 135 -0.24 23.09 -14.96
CA LEU A 135 0.21 23.26 -13.57
C LEU A 135 -0.22 22.08 -12.69
N ASP A 136 -1.42 21.53 -12.90
CA ASP A 136 -1.87 20.32 -12.20
C ASP A 136 -0.98 19.11 -12.53
N GLN A 137 -0.59 18.96 -13.80
CA GLN A 137 0.35 17.93 -14.23
C GLN A 137 1.73 18.11 -13.59
N GLU A 138 2.23 19.35 -13.50
CA GLU A 138 3.50 19.67 -12.83
C GLU A 138 3.47 19.28 -11.35
N ARG A 139 2.41 19.65 -10.62
CA ARG A 139 2.27 19.34 -9.19
C ARG A 139 2.06 17.86 -8.91
N ASP A 140 1.33 17.16 -9.77
CA ASP A 140 1.19 15.70 -9.67
C ASP A 140 2.49 14.97 -10.04
N GLY A 141 3.25 15.50 -11.00
CA GLY A 141 4.59 15.03 -11.33
C GLY A 141 5.56 15.20 -10.16
N GLU A 142 5.57 16.35 -9.48
CA GLU A 142 6.38 16.60 -8.28
C GLU A 142 6.11 15.55 -7.20
N ARG A 143 4.82 15.26 -6.92
CA ARG A 143 4.40 14.24 -5.95
C ARG A 143 4.91 12.84 -6.33
N LYS A 144 4.73 12.44 -7.60
CA LYS A 144 5.19 11.14 -8.10
C LYS A 144 6.71 11.00 -8.09
N ALA A 145 7.44 12.06 -8.44
CA ALA A 145 8.90 12.09 -8.38
C ALA A 145 9.42 11.92 -6.95
N LEU A 146 8.77 12.56 -5.97
CA LEU A 146 9.14 12.43 -4.56
C LEU A 146 8.89 11.01 -4.03
N VAL A 147 7.78 10.37 -4.42
CA VAL A 147 7.49 8.97 -4.09
C VAL A 147 8.49 8.02 -4.75
N ALA A 148 8.86 8.26 -6.01
CA ALA A 148 9.85 7.46 -6.71
C ALA A 148 11.22 7.51 -6.00
N TRP A 149 11.63 8.69 -5.56
CA TRP A 149 12.82 8.83 -4.72
C TRP A 149 12.66 8.08 -3.40
N ALA A 150 11.53 8.23 -2.70
CA ALA A 150 11.28 7.55 -1.42
C ALA A 150 11.33 6.01 -1.52
N LYS A 151 11.00 5.44 -2.68
CA LYS A 151 11.04 4.00 -2.96
C LYS A 151 12.41 3.47 -3.39
N ALA A 152 13.38 4.33 -3.72
CA ALA A 152 14.70 3.89 -4.15
C ALA A 152 15.47 3.15 -3.02
N ALA A 153 16.61 2.53 -3.33
CA ALA A 153 17.47 1.93 -2.29
C ALA A 153 17.91 3.00 -1.25
N PRO A 154 18.07 2.66 0.05
CA PRO A 154 18.47 3.62 1.08
C PRO A 154 19.74 4.41 0.73
N GLU A 155 20.75 3.74 0.16
CA GLU A 155 22.01 4.38 -0.25
C GLU A 155 21.76 5.38 -1.39
N THR A 156 20.97 4.98 -2.38
CA THR A 156 20.56 5.85 -3.51
C THR A 156 19.81 7.07 -3.01
N ARG A 157 18.90 6.90 -2.04
CA ARG A 157 18.14 8.00 -1.44
C ARG A 157 19.02 9.02 -0.74
N ALA A 158 19.92 8.53 0.12
CA ALA A 158 20.82 9.36 0.90
C ALA A 158 21.75 10.16 -0.02
N GLN A 159 22.32 9.50 -1.03
CA GLN A 159 23.20 10.16 -2.00
C GLN A 159 22.44 11.20 -2.83
N ALA A 160 21.24 10.85 -3.33
CA ALA A 160 20.43 11.77 -4.12
C ALA A 160 19.99 13.02 -3.32
N TYR A 161 19.72 12.88 -2.02
CA TYR A 161 19.42 14.01 -1.14
C TYR A 161 20.65 14.91 -0.95
N LYS A 162 21.82 14.31 -0.72
CA LYS A 162 23.10 15.04 -0.56
C LYS A 162 23.45 15.83 -1.82
N ASP A 163 23.33 15.20 -2.98
CA ASP A 163 23.66 15.79 -4.28
C ASP A 163 22.55 16.68 -4.84
N ASN A 164 21.38 16.69 -4.18
CA ASN A 164 20.15 17.31 -4.66
C ASN A 164 19.79 16.85 -6.09
N ARG A 165 20.05 15.59 -6.43
CA ARG A 165 19.88 15.04 -7.78
C ARG A 165 19.41 13.60 -7.68
N PHE A 166 18.18 13.34 -8.12
CA PHE A 166 17.63 12.00 -8.24
C PHE A 166 17.26 11.73 -9.69
N LYS A 167 17.90 10.74 -10.31
CA LYS A 167 17.52 10.29 -11.66
C LYS A 167 16.25 9.47 -11.55
N LEU A 168 15.17 9.91 -12.22
CA LEU A 168 13.91 9.20 -12.21
C LEU A 168 14.04 7.86 -12.94
N PRO A 169 13.33 6.81 -12.48
CA PRO A 169 13.16 5.57 -13.24
C PRO A 169 12.61 5.86 -14.65
N LYS A 170 12.95 5.02 -15.63
CA LYS A 170 12.58 5.21 -17.05
C LYS A 170 11.07 5.40 -17.24
N GLU A 171 10.25 4.76 -16.41
CA GLU A 171 8.78 4.86 -16.44
C GLU A 171 8.26 6.26 -16.08
N LEU A 172 9.06 7.03 -15.35
CA LEU A 172 8.73 8.35 -14.83
C LEU A 172 9.56 9.47 -15.48
N GLU A 173 10.44 9.17 -16.43
CA GLU A 173 11.26 10.19 -17.13
C GLU A 173 10.41 11.21 -17.91
N LYS A 174 9.19 10.85 -18.29
CA LYS A 174 8.23 11.73 -18.99
C LYS A 174 7.32 12.51 -18.05
N LEU A 175 7.51 12.44 -16.74
CA LEU A 175 6.74 13.24 -15.80
C LEU A 175 6.91 14.72 -16.12
N VAL A 176 5.79 15.43 -16.21
CA VAL A 176 5.78 16.88 -16.29
C VAL A 176 6.12 17.40 -14.90
N LEU A 177 7.23 18.12 -14.77
CA LEU A 177 7.69 18.69 -13.51
C LEU A 177 7.80 20.20 -13.64
N THR A 178 7.65 20.92 -12.52
CA THR A 178 8.00 22.33 -12.49
C THR A 178 9.48 22.50 -12.79
N VAL A 179 9.78 23.38 -13.75
CA VAL A 179 11.12 23.58 -14.33
C VAL A 179 12.18 23.86 -13.26
N ALA A 180 11.81 24.54 -12.17
CA ALA A 180 12.71 24.83 -11.04
C ALA A 180 13.26 23.57 -10.35
N TYR A 181 12.58 22.43 -10.46
CA TYR A 181 12.99 21.15 -9.87
C TYR A 181 13.56 20.18 -10.90
N THR A 182 13.79 20.64 -12.13
CA THR A 182 14.41 19.82 -13.17
C THR A 182 15.86 20.23 -13.37
N ASP A 183 16.72 19.24 -13.57
CA ASP A 183 18.09 19.49 -13.97
C ASP A 183 18.19 19.61 -15.50
N LYS A 184 18.41 20.83 -15.99
CA LYS A 184 18.53 21.11 -17.42
C LYS A 184 19.70 20.38 -18.08
N SER A 185 20.75 20.06 -17.32
CA SER A 185 21.94 19.38 -17.83
C SER A 185 21.77 17.86 -17.91
N ASN A 186 20.85 17.27 -17.13
CA ASN A 186 20.59 15.83 -17.13
C ASN A 186 19.08 15.56 -17.17
N PRO A 187 18.48 15.45 -18.38
CA PRO A 187 17.05 15.17 -18.54
C PRO A 187 16.58 13.95 -17.73
N GLY A 188 15.39 14.04 -17.12
CA GLY A 188 14.85 13.01 -16.24
C GLY A 188 15.43 13.02 -14.82
N THR A 189 16.22 14.02 -14.44
CA THR A 189 16.72 14.20 -13.07
C THR A 189 15.93 15.27 -12.33
N VAL A 190 15.44 14.94 -11.13
CA VAL A 190 14.72 15.84 -10.25
C VAL A 190 15.62 16.34 -9.11
N LEU A 191 15.47 17.62 -8.78
CA LEU A 191 16.17 18.27 -7.66
C LEU A 191 15.43 18.03 -6.34
N VAL A 192 15.60 16.83 -5.78
CA VAL A 192 14.73 16.32 -4.71
C VAL A 192 14.87 17.07 -3.39
N ARG A 193 16.07 17.51 -3.01
CA ARG A 193 16.28 18.29 -1.78
C ARG A 193 15.62 19.65 -1.90
N GLN A 194 15.79 20.32 -3.04
CA GLN A 194 15.15 21.61 -3.31
C GLN A 194 13.62 21.50 -3.34
N LEU A 195 13.08 20.43 -3.95
CA LEU A 195 11.64 20.16 -3.93
C LEU A 195 11.12 20.00 -2.49
N LEU A 196 11.83 19.27 -1.62
CA LEU A 196 11.49 19.13 -0.20
C LEU A 196 11.60 20.44 0.56
N GLU A 197 12.65 21.22 0.32
CA GLU A 197 12.86 22.53 0.94
C GLU A 197 11.68 23.47 0.66
N ASP A 198 11.28 23.57 -0.61
CA ASP A 198 10.23 24.48 -1.06
C ASP A 198 8.82 24.00 -0.70
N ARG A 199 8.55 22.68 -0.70
CA ARG A 199 7.20 22.14 -0.48
C ARG A 199 6.94 21.70 0.95
N CYS A 200 7.96 21.23 1.67
CA CYS A 200 7.81 20.60 2.97
C CYS A 200 8.48 21.41 4.08
N VAL A 201 9.77 21.72 3.96
CA VAL A 201 10.56 22.38 5.03
C VAL A 201 10.00 23.76 5.38
N ARG A 202 9.39 24.47 4.43
CA ARG A 202 8.70 25.74 4.68
C ARG A 202 7.80 25.76 5.93
N CYS A 203 7.03 24.69 6.16
CA CYS A 203 6.12 24.55 7.29
C CYS A 203 6.75 23.71 8.40
N HIS A 204 7.63 22.77 8.05
CA HIS A 204 8.26 21.80 8.94
C HIS A 204 9.60 22.27 9.52
N LYS A 205 10.08 23.48 9.21
CA LYS A 205 11.27 24.04 9.86
C LYS A 205 11.02 24.32 11.34
N PRO A 206 12.07 24.33 12.18
CA PRO A 206 11.97 24.79 13.56
C PRO A 206 11.25 26.15 13.65
N GLY A 207 10.19 26.22 14.46
CA GLY A 207 9.36 27.42 14.62
C GLY A 207 8.32 27.66 13.51
N GLY A 208 8.19 26.77 12.52
CA GLY A 208 7.13 26.79 11.52
C GLY A 208 5.80 26.22 12.02
N GLU A 209 4.73 26.37 11.23
CA GLU A 209 3.37 25.88 11.55
C GLU A 209 3.29 24.37 11.87
N LYS A 210 4.26 23.58 11.38
CA LYS A 210 4.42 22.14 11.59
C LYS A 210 5.83 21.77 12.09
N GLY A 211 6.46 22.68 12.83
CA GLY A 211 7.81 22.48 13.38
C GLY A 211 7.92 21.37 14.44
N ASP A 212 6.80 20.78 14.85
CA ASP A 212 6.74 19.58 15.70
C ASP A 212 7.22 18.30 14.99
N ILE A 213 7.23 18.32 13.65
CA ILE A 213 7.77 17.24 12.81
C ILE A 213 8.85 17.86 11.93
N PRO A 214 10.09 18.03 12.42
CA PRO A 214 11.14 18.65 11.61
C PRO A 214 11.47 17.79 10.38
N LEU A 215 11.72 18.42 9.22
CA LEU A 215 12.07 17.77 7.94
C LEU A 215 13.31 18.40 7.29
N THR A 216 14.13 19.04 8.13
CA THR A 216 15.29 19.83 7.74
C THR A 216 16.53 19.00 7.43
N THR A 217 16.57 17.75 7.91
CA THR A 217 17.69 16.83 7.72
C THR A 217 17.26 15.58 6.96
N TYR A 218 18.22 14.86 6.37
CA TYR A 218 17.92 13.61 5.67
C TYR A 218 17.36 12.57 6.65
N GLU A 219 17.91 12.49 7.85
CA GLU A 219 17.54 11.53 8.88
C GLU A 219 16.07 11.68 9.28
N GLU A 220 15.63 12.93 9.45
CA GLU A 220 14.24 13.29 9.73
C GLU A 220 13.29 12.86 8.60
N VAL A 221 13.68 13.07 7.33
CA VAL A 221 12.85 12.67 6.18
C VAL A 221 12.89 11.15 5.96
N ALA A 222 14.05 10.52 6.16
CA ALA A 222 14.26 9.07 6.02
C ALA A 222 13.42 8.28 7.03
N ALA A 223 13.17 8.84 8.22
CA ALA A 223 12.26 8.27 9.22
C ALA A 223 10.80 8.14 8.74
N LEU A 224 10.43 8.77 7.62
CA LEU A 224 9.10 8.67 7.01
C LEU A 224 9.02 7.69 5.83
N MET A 225 10.15 7.09 5.45
CA MET A 225 10.27 6.23 4.27
C MET A 225 10.26 4.74 4.65
N PRO A 226 10.06 3.82 3.69
CA PRO A 226 10.09 2.40 4.02
C PRO A 226 11.52 1.99 4.37
N THR A 227 11.67 1.30 5.50
CA THR A 227 12.83 0.44 5.78
C THR A 227 12.58 -0.88 5.07
N ALA A 228 13.35 -1.16 4.01
CA ALA A 228 13.27 -2.44 3.32
C ALA A 228 13.76 -3.54 4.28
N ALA A 229 12.83 -4.17 5.01
CA ALA A 229 13.12 -5.34 5.82
C ALA A 229 13.02 -6.57 4.91
N ALA A 230 14.12 -7.31 4.75
CA ALA A 230 14.07 -8.64 4.14
C ALA A 230 13.16 -9.53 4.99
N ILE A 231 12.11 -10.10 4.39
CA ILE A 231 11.17 -10.98 5.07
C ILE A 231 11.85 -12.36 5.24
N PRO A 232 12.01 -12.89 6.47
CA PRO A 232 12.58 -14.22 6.69
C PRO A 232 11.73 -15.33 6.04
N GLU A 233 12.31 -16.51 5.80
CA GLU A 233 11.61 -17.67 5.19
C GLU A 233 10.39 -18.18 5.99
N GLY A 234 10.22 -17.76 7.26
CA GLY A 234 9.03 -18.04 8.07
C GLY A 234 7.93 -16.99 8.01
N GLY A 235 8.10 -15.94 7.19
CA GLY A 235 7.34 -14.70 7.28
C GLY A 235 7.83 -13.82 8.42
N GLY A 236 7.40 -12.57 8.43
CA GLY A 236 7.84 -11.61 9.44
C GLY A 236 6.99 -10.35 9.45
N TYR A 237 7.09 -9.60 10.55
CA TYR A 237 6.49 -8.29 10.64
C TYR A 237 7.37 -7.25 9.93
N VAL A 238 6.76 -6.49 9.01
CA VAL A 238 7.38 -5.34 8.36
C VAL A 238 6.70 -4.05 8.84
N ASP A 239 7.35 -2.91 8.60
CA ASP A 239 6.76 -1.61 8.90
C ASP A 239 5.48 -1.39 8.06
N SER A 240 4.40 -1.05 8.76
CA SER A 240 3.09 -0.79 8.16
C SER A 240 2.93 0.65 7.62
N GLY A 241 3.79 1.59 8.04
CA GLY A 241 3.65 3.03 7.81
C GLY A 241 2.47 3.68 8.55
N ARG A 242 1.67 2.92 9.32
CA ARG A 242 0.41 3.35 9.93
C ARG A 242 0.49 3.64 11.42
N GLN A 243 1.66 3.52 12.04
CA GLN A 243 1.79 3.69 13.48
C GLN A 243 1.32 5.08 13.93
N ILE A 244 0.45 5.13 14.93
CA ILE A 244 -0.04 6.38 15.51
C ILE A 244 1.13 7.18 16.10
N GLY A 245 1.23 8.48 15.78
CA GLY A 245 2.27 9.37 16.33
C GLY A 245 2.19 9.54 17.85
N LEU A 246 3.30 9.90 18.50
CA LEU A 246 3.39 10.00 19.96
C LEU A 246 2.50 11.13 20.51
N GLU A 247 2.42 12.26 19.82
CA GLU A 247 1.62 13.42 20.20
C GLU A 247 0.13 13.06 20.17
N LYS A 248 -0.29 12.41 19.07
CA LYS A 248 -1.68 11.95 18.91
C LYS A 248 -2.03 10.86 19.92
N LEU A 249 -1.10 9.95 20.21
CA LEU A 249 -1.29 8.93 21.24
C LEU A 249 -1.38 9.57 22.64
N THR A 250 -0.56 10.56 22.95
CA THR A 250 -0.58 11.29 24.23
C THR A 250 -1.88 12.07 24.39
N GLN A 251 -2.30 12.80 23.35
CA GLN A 251 -3.57 13.52 23.35
C GLN A 251 -4.76 12.57 23.52
N SER A 252 -4.76 11.45 22.80
CA SER A 252 -5.79 10.42 22.93
C SER A 252 -5.79 9.83 24.34
N THR A 253 -4.62 9.49 24.90
CA THR A 253 -4.47 8.97 26.26
C THR A 253 -5.02 9.96 27.29
N HIS A 254 -4.67 11.24 27.19
CA HIS A 254 -5.15 12.27 28.12
C HIS A 254 -6.68 12.40 28.07
N ALA A 255 -7.26 12.48 26.87
CA ALA A 255 -8.71 12.60 26.70
C ALA A 255 -9.45 11.35 27.19
N HIS A 256 -9.01 10.16 26.76
CA HIS A 256 -9.74 8.92 27.04
C HIS A 256 -9.52 8.45 28.49
N LEU A 257 -8.30 8.53 29.04
CA LEU A 257 -8.05 8.10 30.41
C LEU A 257 -8.86 8.94 31.42
N LEU A 258 -8.85 10.26 31.28
CA LEU A 258 -9.55 11.15 32.22
C LEU A 258 -11.08 11.04 32.07
N SER A 259 -11.60 11.16 30.84
CA SER A 259 -13.04 11.14 30.62
C SER A 259 -13.64 9.75 30.91
N PHE A 260 -12.97 8.66 30.52
CA PHE A 260 -13.47 7.32 30.79
C PHE A 260 -13.32 6.90 32.24
N ALA A 261 -12.30 7.36 32.97
CA ALA A 261 -12.22 7.11 34.41
C ALA A 261 -13.46 7.63 35.14
N VAL A 262 -13.88 8.87 34.84
CA VAL A 262 -15.09 9.44 35.43
C VAL A 262 -16.35 8.71 34.94
N LEU A 263 -16.48 8.54 33.62
CA LEU A 263 -17.68 7.95 33.02
C LEU A 263 -17.91 6.50 33.48
N PHE A 264 -16.87 5.66 33.45
CA PHE A 264 -16.96 4.26 33.81
C PHE A 264 -17.06 4.05 35.32
N THR A 265 -16.48 4.95 36.13
CA THR A 265 -16.75 4.97 37.57
C THR A 265 -18.24 5.27 37.83
N CYS A 266 -18.81 6.28 37.18
CA CYS A 266 -20.23 6.61 37.35
C CYS A 266 -21.15 5.45 36.95
N THR A 267 -20.93 4.82 35.79
CA THR A 267 -21.74 3.66 35.37
C THR A 267 -21.52 2.43 36.26
N GLY A 268 -20.27 2.18 36.70
CA GLY A 268 -19.93 1.10 37.63
C GLY A 268 -20.53 1.29 39.01
N LEU A 269 -20.58 2.53 39.52
CA LEU A 269 -21.28 2.86 40.76
C LEU A 269 -22.78 2.59 40.64
N VAL A 270 -23.42 3.03 39.55
CA VAL A 270 -24.83 2.71 39.30
C VAL A 270 -25.04 1.20 39.32
N PHE A 271 -24.19 0.43 38.62
CA PHE A 271 -24.24 -1.03 38.65
C PHE A 271 -24.04 -1.63 40.06
N ALA A 272 -23.12 -1.08 40.86
CA ALA A 272 -22.81 -1.53 42.22
C ALA A 272 -23.98 -1.35 43.20
N PHE A 273 -24.92 -0.45 42.93
CA PHE A 273 -26.16 -0.27 43.70
C PHE A 273 -27.34 -1.11 43.20
N THR A 274 -27.15 -1.97 42.20
CA THR A 274 -28.20 -2.89 41.74
C THR A 274 -28.58 -3.93 42.80
N GLY A 275 -29.73 -4.57 42.59
CA GLY A 275 -30.22 -5.68 43.41
C GLY A 275 -29.42 -6.99 43.28
N LEU A 276 -28.37 -7.04 42.46
CA LEU A 276 -27.61 -8.25 42.16
C LEU A 276 -26.76 -8.76 43.34
N PRO A 277 -26.36 -10.05 43.34
CA PRO A 277 -25.45 -10.63 44.32
C PRO A 277 -24.15 -9.82 44.49
N GLY A 278 -23.61 -9.79 45.71
CA GLY A 278 -22.42 -9.00 46.04
C GLY A 278 -21.18 -9.35 45.21
N ILE A 279 -20.97 -10.63 44.91
CA ILE A 279 -19.85 -11.10 44.08
C ILE A 279 -19.93 -10.51 42.68
N ILE A 280 -21.10 -10.57 42.03
CA ILE A 280 -21.29 -10.01 40.67
C ILE A 280 -21.04 -8.51 40.66
N ARG A 281 -21.52 -7.79 41.69
CA ARG A 281 -21.30 -6.34 41.81
C ARG A 281 -19.83 -6.00 42.05
N GLY A 282 -19.16 -6.77 42.91
CA GLY A 282 -17.75 -6.60 43.25
C GLY A 282 -16.79 -6.96 42.12
N THR A 283 -17.20 -7.82 41.18
CA THR A 283 -16.37 -8.18 40.02
C THR A 283 -16.70 -7.34 38.78
N VAL A 284 -17.96 -7.28 38.37
CA VAL A 284 -18.36 -6.58 37.13
C VAL A 284 -18.29 -5.07 37.31
N GLY A 285 -18.66 -4.54 38.48
CA GLY A 285 -18.60 -3.09 38.74
C GLY A 285 -17.25 -2.44 38.42
N PRO A 286 -16.12 -2.97 38.93
CA PRO A 286 -14.79 -2.42 38.64
C PRO A 286 -14.17 -2.91 37.31
N ILE A 287 -14.67 -4.01 36.69
CA ILE A 287 -14.01 -4.63 35.52
C ILE A 287 -13.82 -3.65 34.37
N VAL A 288 -14.80 -2.78 34.11
CA VAL A 288 -14.75 -1.82 33.00
C VAL A 288 -13.61 -0.83 33.19
N LEU A 289 -13.41 -0.34 34.41
CA LEU A 289 -12.33 0.59 34.72
C LEU A 289 -10.96 -0.08 34.64
N ILE A 290 -10.84 -1.29 35.19
CA ILE A 290 -9.60 -2.08 35.15
C ILE A 290 -9.23 -2.41 33.70
N ALA A 291 -10.18 -2.89 32.91
CA ALA A 291 -9.98 -3.23 31.50
C ALA A 291 -9.63 -1.98 30.68
N GLN A 292 -10.23 -0.82 30.97
CA GLN A 292 -9.90 0.43 30.28
C GLN A 292 -8.47 0.90 30.56
N VAL A 293 -8.00 0.78 31.80
CA VAL A 293 -6.60 1.12 32.14
C VAL A 293 -5.65 0.15 31.45
N ALA A 294 -5.96 -1.15 31.45
CA ALA A 294 -5.19 -2.16 30.73
C ALA A 294 -5.17 -1.90 29.21
N ASP A 295 -6.30 -1.49 28.63
CA ASP A 295 -6.43 -1.14 27.21
C ASP A 295 -5.49 0.00 26.82
N ILE A 296 -5.55 1.11 27.55
CA ILE A 296 -4.68 2.28 27.32
C ILE A 296 -3.21 1.91 27.54
N ALA A 297 -2.89 1.11 28.55
CA ALA A 297 -1.53 0.63 28.75
C ALA A 297 -1.05 -0.20 27.55
N CYS A 298 -1.91 -1.06 26.98
CA CYS A 298 -1.59 -1.82 25.77
C CYS A 298 -1.32 -0.92 24.55
N TRP A 299 -1.94 0.27 24.45
CA TRP A 299 -1.63 1.21 23.36
C TRP A 299 -0.17 1.66 23.39
N TRP A 300 0.38 1.88 24.58
CA TRP A 300 1.77 2.27 24.78
C TRP A 300 2.71 1.07 24.64
N LEU A 301 2.37 -0.07 25.25
CA LEU A 301 3.17 -1.29 25.21
C LEU A 301 3.23 -1.93 23.82
N ALA A 302 2.24 -1.66 22.95
CA ALA A 302 2.26 -2.09 21.55
C ALA A 302 3.47 -1.57 20.76
N ARG A 303 4.14 -0.54 21.25
CA ARG A 303 5.31 0.08 20.62
C ARG A 303 6.63 -0.61 20.99
N LEU A 304 6.60 -1.61 21.89
CA LEU A 304 7.78 -2.39 22.25
C LEU A 304 8.33 -3.18 21.06
N PRO A 305 9.64 -3.50 21.04
CA PRO A 305 10.23 -4.34 20.02
C PRO A 305 9.54 -5.71 19.89
N GLU A 306 9.69 -6.33 18.74
CA GLU A 306 9.22 -7.68 18.49
C GLU A 306 9.86 -8.67 19.49
N PRO A 307 9.11 -9.68 19.95
CA PRO A 307 7.73 -10.05 19.56
C PRO A 307 6.62 -9.35 20.36
N TYR A 308 6.94 -8.52 21.34
CA TYR A 308 5.98 -8.04 22.34
C TYR A 308 4.98 -7.02 21.79
N GLY A 309 5.43 -6.08 20.96
CA GLY A 309 4.59 -5.02 20.41
C GLY A 309 3.31 -5.51 19.73
N PRO A 310 3.40 -6.39 18.71
CA PRO A 310 2.23 -7.00 18.08
C PRO A 310 1.34 -7.79 19.06
N GLY A 311 1.91 -8.40 20.10
CA GLY A 311 1.14 -9.08 21.14
C GLY A 311 0.25 -8.12 21.93
N PHE A 312 0.81 -7.01 22.42
CA PHE A 312 0.06 -5.98 23.11
C PHE A 312 -0.97 -5.29 22.22
N ALA A 313 -0.68 -5.08 20.93
CA ALA A 313 -1.66 -4.54 19.99
C ALA A 313 -2.87 -5.48 19.84
N LYS A 314 -2.66 -6.80 19.82
CA LYS A 314 -3.78 -7.77 19.79
C LYS A 314 -4.60 -7.74 21.08
N ALA A 315 -3.95 -7.49 22.22
CA ALA A 315 -4.61 -7.41 23.51
C ALA A 315 -5.64 -6.27 23.57
N ILE A 316 -5.42 -5.16 22.85
CA ILE A 316 -6.35 -4.01 22.76
C ILE A 316 -7.75 -4.45 22.33
N MET A 317 -7.86 -5.35 21.35
CA MET A 317 -9.17 -5.87 20.93
C MET A 317 -9.87 -6.64 22.06
N GLY A 318 -9.11 -7.41 22.84
CA GLY A 318 -9.63 -8.16 23.98
C GLY A 318 -10.06 -7.27 25.13
N THR A 319 -9.22 -6.31 25.54
CA THR A 319 -9.53 -5.36 26.61
C THR A 319 -10.68 -4.43 26.22
N GLY A 320 -10.71 -3.93 24.99
CA GLY A 320 -11.82 -3.15 24.44
C GLY A 320 -13.15 -3.92 24.42
N ALA A 321 -13.12 -5.21 24.08
CA ALA A 321 -14.32 -6.07 24.14
C ALA A 321 -14.84 -6.24 25.58
N VAL A 322 -13.94 -6.43 26.55
CA VAL A 322 -14.30 -6.49 27.99
C VAL A 322 -14.93 -5.17 28.44
N VAL A 323 -14.37 -4.04 28.04
CA VAL A 323 -14.95 -2.70 28.31
C VAL A 323 -16.35 -2.60 27.72
N GLY A 324 -16.54 -2.95 26.44
CA GLY A 324 -17.83 -2.85 25.77
C GLY A 324 -18.91 -3.73 26.40
N VAL A 325 -18.60 -5.00 26.68
CA VAL A 325 -19.54 -5.94 27.32
C VAL A 325 -19.83 -5.50 28.76
N GLY A 326 -18.82 -5.11 29.53
CA GLY A 326 -19.01 -4.65 30.90
C GLY A 326 -19.86 -3.37 30.97
N LEU A 327 -19.63 -2.43 30.05
CA LEU A 327 -20.44 -1.21 29.95
C LEU A 327 -21.89 -1.53 29.57
N MET A 328 -22.11 -2.46 28.64
CA MET A 328 -23.46 -2.95 28.30
C MET A 328 -24.16 -3.51 29.55
N LEU A 329 -23.45 -4.32 30.35
CA LEU A 329 -24.00 -4.85 31.60
C LEU A 329 -24.30 -3.75 32.61
N HIS A 330 -23.44 -2.74 32.75
CA HIS A 330 -23.69 -1.57 33.60
C HIS A 330 -24.97 -0.84 33.21
N ILE A 331 -25.16 -0.58 31.91
CA ILE A 331 -26.34 0.10 31.38
C ILE A 331 -27.60 -0.73 31.59
N VAL A 332 -27.61 -1.98 31.10
CA VAL A 332 -28.81 -2.83 31.14
C VAL A 332 -29.19 -3.16 32.58
N CYS A 333 -28.25 -3.65 33.39
CA CYS A 333 -28.55 -4.02 34.77
C CYS A 333 -28.85 -2.80 35.64
N GLY A 334 -28.21 -1.65 35.38
CA GLY A 334 -28.52 -0.39 36.04
C GLY A 334 -29.96 0.07 35.77
N LEU A 335 -30.36 0.11 34.50
CA LEU A 335 -31.73 0.46 34.09
C LEU A 335 -32.76 -0.49 34.70
N PHE A 336 -32.60 -1.80 34.51
CA PHE A 336 -33.53 -2.79 35.06
C PHE A 336 -33.51 -2.86 36.60
N GLY A 337 -32.40 -2.46 37.22
CA GLY A 337 -32.24 -2.38 38.67
C GLY A 337 -33.05 -1.25 39.31
N MET A 338 -33.33 -0.16 38.58
CA MET A 338 -34.08 1.00 39.09
C MET A 338 -35.60 0.76 39.19
N TYR A 339 -36.15 -0.09 38.33
CA TYR A 339 -37.60 -0.20 38.13
C TYR A 339 -38.20 -1.53 38.62
N GLY A 340 -39.47 -1.47 39.03
CA GLY A 340 -40.31 -2.64 39.31
C GLY A 340 -40.83 -3.32 38.04
N PRO A 341 -41.72 -4.33 38.17
CA PRO A 341 -42.19 -5.14 37.03
C PRO A 341 -42.74 -4.32 35.85
N LYS A 342 -43.62 -3.36 36.11
CA LYS A 342 -44.21 -2.49 35.07
C LYS A 342 -43.16 -1.68 34.30
N GLY A 343 -42.20 -1.08 35.01
CA GLY A 343 -41.13 -0.32 34.38
C GLY A 343 -40.15 -1.21 33.62
N LYS A 344 -39.90 -2.43 34.08
CA LYS A 344 -39.12 -3.43 33.32
C LYS A 344 -39.82 -3.82 32.02
N THR A 345 -41.13 -4.01 32.03
CA THR A 345 -41.90 -4.27 30.79
C THR A 345 -41.74 -3.12 29.81
N LEU A 346 -41.83 -1.86 30.27
CA LEU A 346 -41.60 -0.70 29.42
C LEU A 346 -40.17 -0.68 28.85
N LEU A 347 -39.16 -0.96 29.66
CA LEU A 347 -37.77 -1.07 29.19
C LEU A 347 -37.62 -2.15 28.13
N VAL A 348 -38.21 -3.34 28.32
CA VAL A 348 -38.17 -4.42 27.32
C VAL A 348 -38.76 -3.95 25.99
N LEU A 349 -39.91 -3.28 26.01
CA LEU A 349 -40.52 -2.72 24.80
C LEU A 349 -39.62 -1.67 24.13
N LEU A 350 -38.98 -0.80 24.92
CA LEU A 350 -38.06 0.21 24.43
C LEU A 350 -36.82 -0.42 23.78
N PHE A 351 -36.20 -1.40 24.43
CA PHE A 351 -35.06 -2.12 23.87
C PHE A 351 -35.43 -2.94 22.63
N ALA A 352 -36.62 -3.55 22.59
CA ALA A 352 -37.13 -4.23 21.41
C ALA A 352 -37.35 -3.27 20.25
N GLY A 353 -37.93 -2.09 20.51
CA GLY A 353 -38.08 -1.02 19.52
C GLY A 353 -36.74 -0.51 19.01
N ALA A 354 -35.76 -0.28 19.89
CA ALA A 354 -34.41 0.12 19.52
C ALA A 354 -33.69 -0.96 18.68
N ALA A 355 -33.83 -2.24 19.05
CA ALA A 355 -33.29 -3.35 18.27
C ALA A 355 -33.94 -3.45 16.88
N GLY A 356 -35.26 -3.28 16.78
CA GLY A 356 -35.99 -3.23 15.51
C GLY A 356 -35.55 -2.04 14.63
N GLY A 357 -35.43 -0.85 15.22
CA GLY A 357 -34.92 0.33 14.52
C GLY A 357 -33.46 0.16 14.07
N GLY A 358 -32.62 -0.43 14.91
CA GLY A 358 -31.24 -0.79 14.58
C GLY A 358 -31.15 -1.80 13.44
N ALA A 359 -32.00 -2.83 13.44
CA ALA A 359 -32.07 -3.80 12.34
C ALA A 359 -32.53 -3.14 11.03
N ALA A 360 -33.54 -2.26 11.07
CA ALA A 360 -33.99 -1.51 9.90
C ALA A 360 -32.90 -0.58 9.35
N ALA A 361 -32.19 0.15 10.23
CA ALA A 361 -31.06 0.99 9.85
C ALA A 361 -29.90 0.17 9.27
N TRP A 362 -29.65 -1.02 9.84
CA TRP A 362 -28.65 -1.95 9.33
C TRP A 362 -28.96 -2.36 7.89
N THR A 363 -30.17 -2.86 7.63
CA THR A 363 -30.57 -3.33 6.29
C THR A 363 -30.75 -2.20 5.28
N GLY A 364 -31.22 -1.03 5.73
CA GLY A 364 -31.56 0.08 4.84
C GLY A 364 -30.40 1.03 4.52
N VAL A 365 -29.41 1.15 5.42
CA VAL A 365 -28.34 2.15 5.30
C VAL A 365 -26.96 1.52 5.41
N ILE A 366 -26.70 0.77 6.49
CA ILE A 366 -25.34 0.31 6.82
C ILE A 366 -24.88 -0.79 5.86
N ASP A 367 -25.67 -1.85 5.67
CA ASP A 367 -25.32 -2.98 4.81
C ASP A 367 -25.14 -2.56 3.33
N PRO A 368 -26.03 -1.74 2.73
CA PRO A 368 -25.80 -1.16 1.40
C PRO A 368 -24.52 -0.33 1.31
N PHE A 369 -24.22 0.48 2.34
CA PHE A 369 -23.00 1.29 2.38
C PHE A 369 -21.74 0.42 2.43
N LEU A 370 -21.69 -0.58 3.31
CA LEU A 370 -20.57 -1.51 3.44
C LEU A 370 -20.36 -2.34 2.18
N LYS A 371 -21.45 -2.80 1.53
CA LYS A 371 -21.39 -3.47 0.22
C LYS A 371 -20.84 -2.56 -0.87
N ALA A 372 -21.22 -1.28 -0.88
CA ALA A 372 -20.69 -0.31 -1.83
C ALA A 372 -19.21 -0.02 -1.60
N GLU A 373 -18.75 0.05 -0.35
CA GLU A 373 -17.31 0.15 -0.02
C GLU A 373 -16.55 -1.08 -0.50
N LYS A 374 -17.03 -2.28 -0.16
CA LYS A 374 -16.42 -3.54 -0.62
C LYS A 374 -16.33 -3.59 -2.15
N ALA A 375 -17.41 -3.25 -2.84
CA ALA A 375 -17.45 -3.22 -4.30
C ALA A 375 -16.43 -2.23 -4.88
N LYS A 376 -16.23 -1.06 -4.27
CA LYS A 376 -15.19 -0.09 -4.70
C LYS A 376 -13.79 -0.66 -4.54
N VAL A 377 -13.51 -1.35 -3.43
CA VAL A 377 -12.21 -2.00 -3.19
C VAL A 377 -11.99 -3.13 -4.19
N GLU A 378 -13.00 -3.98 -4.42
CA GLU A 378 -12.94 -5.06 -5.40
C GLU A 378 -12.78 -4.54 -6.83
N GLN A 379 -13.50 -3.47 -7.21
CA GLN A 379 -13.34 -2.81 -8.51
C GLN A 379 -11.95 -2.22 -8.69
N LYS A 380 -11.40 -1.58 -7.65
CA LYS A 380 -10.03 -1.05 -7.68
C LYS A 380 -9.02 -2.19 -7.83
N ALA A 381 -9.15 -3.25 -7.02
CA ALA A 381 -8.29 -4.42 -7.10
C ALA A 381 -8.41 -5.14 -8.45
N ALA A 382 -9.62 -5.21 -9.02
CA ALA A 382 -9.87 -5.76 -10.35
C ALA A 382 -9.26 -4.89 -11.44
N ALA A 383 -9.36 -3.56 -11.36
CA ALA A 383 -8.73 -2.63 -12.30
C ALA A 383 -7.21 -2.67 -12.22
N GLU A 384 -6.63 -2.77 -11.02
CA GLU A 384 -5.19 -2.95 -10.80
C GLU A 384 -4.73 -4.31 -11.30
N LYS A 385 -5.50 -5.37 -11.06
CA LYS A 385 -5.24 -6.70 -11.59
C LYS A 385 -5.35 -6.73 -13.11
N GLU A 386 -6.36 -6.09 -13.70
CA GLU A 386 -6.55 -5.97 -15.14
C GLU A 386 -5.43 -5.13 -15.77
N ALA A 387 -4.99 -4.05 -15.12
CA ALA A 387 -3.82 -3.28 -15.56
C ALA A 387 -2.55 -4.14 -15.51
N ARG A 388 -2.33 -4.88 -14.42
CA ARG A 388 -1.20 -5.81 -14.26
C ARG A 388 -1.29 -6.98 -15.23
N ASP A 389 -2.48 -7.49 -15.51
CA ASP A 389 -2.70 -8.62 -16.42
C ASP A 389 -2.64 -8.18 -17.88
N LYS A 390 -2.99 -6.92 -18.20
CA LYS A 390 -2.71 -6.27 -19.50
C LYS A 390 -1.23 -6.02 -19.71
N ASP A 391 -0.51 -5.61 -18.65
CA ASP A 391 0.96 -5.53 -18.67
C ASP A 391 1.60 -6.92 -18.80
N LYS A 392 1.06 -7.94 -18.14
CA LYS A 392 1.49 -9.34 -18.32
C LYS A 392 1.10 -9.90 -19.69
N GLN A 393 -0.04 -9.53 -20.27
CA GLN A 393 -0.44 -9.90 -21.64
C GLN A 393 0.42 -9.20 -22.70
N LYS A 394 1.01 -8.05 -22.39
CA LYS A 394 2.05 -7.44 -23.22
C LYS A 394 3.41 -8.14 -23.10
N VAL A 395 3.65 -8.93 -22.05
CA VAL A 395 4.97 -9.53 -21.75
C VAL A 395 5.01 -11.07 -21.78
N ALA A 396 3.88 -11.77 -21.77
CA ALA A 396 3.86 -13.24 -21.82
C ALA A 396 2.61 -13.78 -22.54
N PRO A 397 2.76 -14.65 -23.56
CA PRO A 397 1.66 -15.46 -24.04
C PRO A 397 1.32 -16.51 -22.98
N LYS A 398 0.02 -16.66 -22.68
CA LYS A 398 -0.48 -17.69 -21.77
C LYS A 398 -0.61 -19.02 -22.51
N ASP A 399 0.10 -20.01 -21.99
CA ASP A 399 -0.19 -21.44 -22.15
C ASP A 399 -0.72 -21.93 -20.79
N GLU A 400 -1.92 -22.52 -20.76
CA GLU A 400 -2.45 -23.29 -19.61
C GLU A 400 -3.11 -24.57 -20.13
N GLY A 401 -2.28 -25.60 -20.23
CA GLY A 401 -2.56 -26.94 -20.73
C GLY A 401 -3.76 -27.68 -20.12
N LYS A 402 -4.42 -28.45 -20.99
CA LYS A 402 -4.84 -29.82 -20.66
C LYS A 402 -3.87 -30.77 -21.33
N GLY A 403 -3.28 -31.66 -20.52
CA GLY A 403 -2.17 -32.51 -20.92
C GLY A 403 -2.47 -33.35 -22.16
N VAL A 404 -1.62 -33.17 -23.18
CA VAL A 404 -1.31 -34.15 -24.23
C VAL A 404 0.18 -33.97 -24.55
N PRO A 405 0.97 -35.04 -24.78
CA PRO A 405 2.42 -34.95 -24.90
C PRO A 405 2.85 -33.99 -26.01
N VAL A 406 3.87 -33.19 -25.73
CA VAL A 406 4.54 -32.31 -26.71
C VAL A 406 4.90 -33.11 -27.95
N GLN A 407 4.42 -32.67 -29.11
CA GLN A 407 4.98 -33.04 -30.42
C GLN A 407 5.46 -31.78 -31.16
N ASN A 408 6.72 -31.87 -31.61
CA ASN A 408 7.52 -30.87 -32.34
C ASN A 408 6.85 -30.34 -33.62
N GLY A 409 7.18 -29.10 -34.04
CA GLY A 409 7.10 -28.77 -35.49
C GLY A 409 7.06 -27.31 -36.00
N GLY A 410 7.07 -26.25 -35.18
CA GLY A 410 6.96 -24.86 -35.68
C GLY A 410 8.26 -24.04 -35.62
N PRO A 411 8.48 -23.03 -36.49
CA PRO A 411 9.59 -22.09 -36.36
C PRO A 411 9.42 -21.20 -35.12
N SER A 412 10.54 -20.88 -34.44
CA SER A 412 10.52 -19.98 -33.29
C SER A 412 10.12 -18.54 -33.65
N GLY A 413 9.74 -17.75 -32.65
CA GLY A 413 9.37 -16.34 -32.84
C GLY A 413 10.47 -15.54 -33.54
N LEU A 414 11.73 -15.79 -33.18
CA LEU A 414 12.90 -15.13 -33.77
C LEU A 414 13.19 -15.63 -35.20
N GLU A 415 13.00 -16.93 -35.48
CA GLU A 415 13.12 -17.46 -36.85
C GLU A 415 12.13 -16.80 -37.81
N ARG A 416 10.90 -16.56 -37.36
CA ARG A 416 9.85 -15.96 -38.21
C ARG A 416 10.17 -14.52 -38.62
N VAL A 417 10.75 -13.72 -37.73
CA VAL A 417 11.09 -12.31 -38.03
C VAL A 417 12.41 -12.15 -38.78
N LEU A 418 13.26 -13.18 -38.78
CA LEU A 418 14.53 -13.23 -39.51
C LEU A 418 14.43 -13.92 -40.87
N THR A 419 13.29 -14.54 -41.21
CA THR A 419 13.09 -15.25 -42.48
C THR A 419 12.27 -14.42 -43.45
N GLY A 420 12.75 -14.24 -44.69
CA GLY A 420 12.03 -13.57 -45.77
C GLY A 420 12.92 -12.73 -46.71
N PRO A 421 12.40 -12.31 -47.88
CA PRO A 421 13.14 -11.45 -48.79
C PRO A 421 13.22 -10.02 -48.26
N TRP A 422 14.35 -9.34 -48.47
CA TRP A 422 14.51 -7.94 -48.05
C TRP A 422 13.96 -6.92 -49.07
N LYS A 423 13.74 -7.31 -50.34
CA LYS A 423 13.46 -6.39 -51.46
C LYS A 423 12.06 -6.47 -52.10
N ASP A 424 11.24 -7.52 -51.90
CA ASP A 424 10.04 -7.75 -52.76
C ASP A 424 8.74 -8.28 -52.07
N ALA A 425 8.37 -7.82 -50.88
CA ALA A 425 7.05 -8.15 -50.31
C ALA A 425 6.02 -7.01 -50.51
N LYS A 426 5.02 -7.21 -51.40
CA LYS A 426 3.88 -6.30 -51.58
C LYS A 426 3.04 -6.21 -50.29
N TRP A 427 2.77 -4.97 -49.90
CA TRP A 427 2.08 -4.55 -48.69
C TRP A 427 0.55 -4.61 -48.87
N VAL A 428 -0.20 -5.06 -47.86
CA VAL A 428 -1.67 -5.16 -47.90
C VAL A 428 -2.31 -3.76 -47.81
N ALA A 429 -3.40 -3.55 -48.54
CA ALA A 429 -3.95 -2.26 -48.99
C ALA A 429 -4.59 -1.33 -47.94
N ASP A 430 -4.54 -1.63 -46.64
CA ASP A 430 -5.26 -0.86 -45.60
C ASP A 430 -4.36 0.08 -44.77
N GLY A 431 -3.17 0.42 -45.26
CA GLY A 431 -2.31 1.42 -44.61
C GLY A 431 -1.75 1.03 -43.24
N LYS A 432 -1.99 -0.20 -42.75
CA LYS A 432 -1.32 -0.80 -41.61
C LYS A 432 -0.26 -1.78 -42.08
N VAL A 433 0.99 -1.51 -41.67
CA VAL A 433 2.09 -2.47 -41.73
C VAL A 433 1.74 -3.66 -40.83
N PRO A 434 1.73 -4.92 -41.31
CA PRO A 434 1.87 -6.05 -40.41
C PRO A 434 3.33 -6.02 -39.93
N ASP A 435 3.55 -5.85 -38.62
CA ASP A 435 4.86 -5.77 -37.94
C ASP A 435 6.05 -6.21 -38.79
N GLY A 436 6.76 -5.23 -39.35
CA GLY A 436 7.88 -5.43 -40.26
C GLY A 436 8.97 -6.27 -39.59
N GLY A 437 9.27 -7.44 -40.15
CA GLY A 437 10.28 -8.36 -39.63
C GLY A 437 11.68 -7.75 -39.50
N MET A 438 12.49 -8.34 -38.62
CA MET A 438 13.87 -7.94 -38.31
C MET A 438 14.85 -8.05 -39.48
N VAL A 439 14.45 -8.61 -40.63
CA VAL A 439 15.31 -8.73 -41.82
C VAL A 439 15.97 -7.40 -42.19
N ARG A 440 15.23 -6.29 -42.17
CA ARG A 440 15.75 -4.95 -42.55
C ARG A 440 16.86 -4.44 -41.64
N ALA A 441 16.97 -4.95 -40.41
CA ALA A 441 18.04 -4.59 -39.48
C ALA A 441 19.43 -4.96 -40.02
N PHE A 442 19.52 -5.98 -40.89
CA PHE A 442 20.77 -6.39 -41.54
C PHE A 442 21.05 -5.63 -42.84
N PHE A 443 20.10 -4.84 -43.35
CA PHE A 443 20.22 -4.17 -44.64
C PHE A 443 20.06 -2.65 -44.47
N ASP A 444 18.94 -2.10 -44.90
CA ASP A 444 18.74 -0.66 -45.08
C ASP A 444 18.49 0.15 -43.80
N LYS A 445 18.61 -0.49 -42.64
CA LYS A 445 18.75 0.18 -41.34
C LYS A 445 20.20 0.51 -40.98
N GLU A 446 21.16 -0.12 -41.63
CA GLU A 446 22.57 0.20 -41.50
C GLU A 446 22.97 1.36 -42.42
N SER A 447 23.76 2.29 -41.90
CA SER A 447 24.13 3.51 -42.61
C SER A 447 24.90 3.22 -43.90
N ASP A 448 25.89 2.33 -43.85
CA ASP A 448 26.72 1.97 -45.00
C ASP A 448 25.92 1.30 -46.14
N PHE A 449 25.02 0.38 -45.79
CA PHE A 449 24.16 -0.30 -46.74
C PHE A 449 23.10 0.66 -47.31
N LYS A 450 22.52 1.51 -46.47
CA LYS A 450 21.55 2.55 -46.86
C LYS A 450 22.17 3.60 -47.77
N ASP A 451 23.44 3.92 -47.60
CA ASP A 451 24.16 4.88 -48.43
C ASP A 451 24.61 4.23 -49.75
N ALA A 452 25.09 2.98 -49.73
CA ALA A 452 25.34 2.20 -50.94
C ALA A 452 24.09 2.06 -51.81
N LEU A 453 22.91 1.87 -51.21
CA LEU A 453 21.63 1.81 -51.91
C LEU A 453 21.31 3.07 -52.71
N LYS A 454 21.81 4.24 -52.30
CA LYS A 454 21.50 5.53 -52.94
C LYS A 454 22.50 5.90 -54.03
N SER A 455 23.77 5.52 -53.89
CA SER A 455 24.84 6.13 -54.69
C SER A 455 25.96 5.18 -55.12
N ASP A 456 25.96 3.90 -54.72
CA ASP A 456 27.05 2.98 -55.05
C ASP A 456 26.55 1.54 -55.31
N PRO A 457 26.10 1.26 -56.55
CA PRO A 457 25.63 -0.07 -56.94
C PRO A 457 26.69 -1.17 -56.83
N GLU A 458 27.98 -0.85 -57.01
CA GLU A 458 29.08 -1.82 -56.91
C GLU A 458 29.31 -2.22 -55.45
N LEU A 459 29.32 -1.25 -54.54
CA LEU A 459 29.38 -1.50 -53.10
C LEU A 459 28.15 -2.26 -52.61
N LEU A 460 26.95 -1.95 -53.13
CA LEU A 460 25.73 -2.67 -52.79
C LEU A 460 25.80 -4.15 -53.23
N ALA A 461 26.34 -4.44 -54.41
CA ALA A 461 26.54 -5.80 -54.90
C ALA A 461 27.54 -6.58 -54.02
N LYS A 462 28.51 -5.90 -53.43
CA LYS A 462 29.47 -6.49 -52.47
C LYS A 462 28.89 -6.69 -51.07
N LEU A 463 28.08 -5.76 -50.56
CA LEU A 463 27.52 -5.81 -49.21
C LEU A 463 26.34 -6.78 -49.11
N THR A 464 25.51 -6.91 -50.14
CA THR A 464 24.28 -7.73 -50.09
C THR A 464 24.55 -9.18 -49.68
N PRO A 465 25.51 -9.91 -50.27
CA PRO A 465 25.84 -11.27 -49.86
C PRO A 465 26.36 -11.35 -48.42
N GLN A 466 27.06 -10.32 -47.94
CA GLN A 466 27.57 -10.29 -46.57
C GLN A 466 26.44 -10.11 -45.56
N ARG A 467 25.46 -9.26 -45.86
CA ARG A 467 24.27 -9.05 -45.01
C ARG A 467 23.34 -10.27 -44.99
N GLU A 468 23.19 -10.94 -46.12
CA GLU A 468 22.52 -12.25 -46.17
C GLU A 468 23.28 -13.28 -45.35
N GLY A 469 24.62 -13.31 -45.46
CA GLY A 469 25.47 -14.16 -44.64
C GLY A 469 25.36 -13.89 -43.14
N GLU A 470 25.31 -12.62 -42.71
CA GLU A 470 25.09 -12.23 -41.30
C GLU A 470 23.74 -12.75 -40.79
N ARG A 471 22.67 -12.50 -41.54
CA ARG A 471 21.31 -12.92 -41.17
C ARG A 471 21.21 -14.44 -41.09
N ASP A 472 21.76 -15.15 -42.08
CA ASP A 472 21.69 -16.61 -42.14
C ASP A 472 22.57 -17.27 -41.06
N ALA A 473 23.73 -16.67 -40.75
CA ALA A 473 24.58 -17.06 -39.63
C ALA A 473 23.87 -16.85 -38.29
N PHE A 474 23.18 -15.72 -38.12
CA PHE A 474 22.37 -15.46 -36.93
C PHE A 474 21.21 -16.47 -36.84
N LEU A 475 20.51 -16.74 -37.94
CA LEU A 475 19.44 -17.74 -38.00
C LEU A 475 19.95 -19.15 -37.65
N ALA A 476 21.17 -19.51 -38.06
CA ALA A 476 21.79 -20.78 -37.71
C ALA A 476 22.06 -20.89 -36.19
N TRP A 477 22.50 -19.79 -35.55
CA TRP A 477 22.59 -19.72 -34.10
C TRP A 477 21.21 -19.83 -33.43
N VAL A 478 20.20 -19.10 -33.91
CA VAL A 478 18.82 -19.16 -33.37
C VAL A 478 18.24 -20.57 -33.40
N LYS A 479 18.56 -21.36 -34.42
CA LYS A 479 18.12 -22.75 -34.61
C LYS A 479 18.94 -23.78 -33.82
N ALA A 480 20.04 -23.38 -33.20
CA ALA A 480 20.88 -24.30 -32.45
C ALA A 480 20.21 -24.76 -31.14
N ALA A 481 20.71 -25.86 -30.56
CA ALA A 481 20.25 -26.36 -29.28
C ALA A 481 20.37 -25.29 -28.17
N PRO A 482 19.48 -25.25 -27.15
CA PRO A 482 19.51 -24.25 -26.08
C PRO A 482 20.88 -24.02 -25.45
N GLU A 483 21.62 -25.09 -25.21
CA GLU A 483 22.94 -25.12 -24.59
C GLU A 483 23.99 -24.50 -25.52
N ALA A 484 23.91 -24.81 -26.82
CA ALA A 484 24.77 -24.21 -27.84
C ALA A 484 24.47 -22.72 -28.04
N ARG A 485 23.20 -22.31 -27.90
CA ARG A 485 22.79 -20.90 -27.99
C ARG A 485 23.33 -20.08 -26.85
N LYS A 486 23.13 -20.55 -25.61
CA LYS A 486 23.62 -19.88 -24.41
C LYS A 486 25.13 -19.79 -24.42
N LYS A 487 25.81 -20.91 -24.67
CA LYS A 487 27.28 -20.92 -24.75
C LYS A 487 27.81 -20.02 -25.87
N GLY A 488 27.19 -20.04 -27.06
CA GLY A 488 27.61 -19.20 -28.18
C GLY A 488 27.40 -17.69 -27.94
N TYR A 489 26.41 -17.32 -27.12
CA TYR A 489 26.19 -15.93 -26.71
C TYR A 489 27.15 -15.50 -25.58
N ASP A 490 27.29 -16.34 -24.54
CA ASP A 490 28.17 -16.06 -23.39
C ASP A 490 29.65 -15.97 -23.81
N ASP A 491 30.09 -16.86 -24.72
CA ASP A 491 31.46 -16.88 -25.26
C ASP A 491 31.67 -15.88 -26.42
N ASP A 492 30.59 -15.22 -26.88
CA ASP A 492 30.56 -14.45 -28.13
C ASP A 492 31.19 -15.20 -29.33
N ALA A 493 30.91 -16.51 -29.40
CA ALA A 493 31.53 -17.42 -30.36
C ALA A 493 30.66 -18.65 -30.63
N PHE A 494 29.94 -18.64 -31.75
CA PHE A 494 29.09 -19.75 -32.19
C PHE A 494 29.67 -20.46 -33.43
N PRO A 495 29.90 -21.79 -33.41
CA PRO A 495 30.39 -22.52 -34.57
C PRO A 495 29.38 -22.54 -35.72
N LEU A 496 29.78 -22.04 -36.89
CA LEU A 496 28.93 -21.96 -38.06
C LEU A 496 28.88 -23.30 -38.83
N PRO A 497 27.73 -23.66 -39.41
CA PRO A 497 27.65 -24.72 -40.41
C PRO A 497 28.61 -24.45 -41.57
N GLU A 498 29.19 -25.49 -42.17
CA GLU A 498 30.16 -25.36 -43.27
C GLU A 498 29.66 -24.47 -44.42
N ALA A 499 28.36 -24.51 -44.72
CA ALA A 499 27.73 -23.70 -45.74
C ALA A 499 27.72 -22.18 -45.45
N LEU A 500 28.01 -21.74 -44.23
CA LEU A 500 27.99 -20.33 -43.79
C LEU A 500 29.36 -19.79 -43.38
N VAL A 501 30.40 -20.63 -43.39
CA VAL A 501 31.78 -20.23 -43.08
C VAL A 501 32.23 -19.13 -44.06
N GLY A 502 32.69 -17.99 -43.50
CA GLY A 502 33.16 -16.85 -44.28
C GLY A 502 32.09 -16.03 -45.03
N LYS A 503 30.79 -16.30 -44.84
CA LYS A 503 29.72 -15.60 -45.57
C LYS A 503 29.26 -14.30 -44.92
N ALA A 504 29.32 -14.18 -43.58
CA ALA A 504 28.97 -12.95 -42.87
C ALA A 504 30.08 -11.89 -43.00
N THR A 505 29.77 -10.64 -42.67
CA THR A 505 30.79 -9.58 -42.64
C THR A 505 31.94 -9.97 -41.70
N PRO A 506 33.22 -9.81 -42.12
CA PRO A 506 34.38 -10.30 -41.37
C PRO A 506 34.48 -9.83 -39.92
N GLU A 507 33.90 -8.68 -39.58
CA GLU A 507 33.90 -8.13 -38.22
C GLU A 507 33.17 -9.04 -37.21
N PHE A 508 32.10 -9.72 -37.66
CA PHE A 508 31.33 -10.66 -36.84
C PHE A 508 31.86 -12.08 -36.90
N LEU A 509 32.98 -12.32 -37.57
CA LEU A 509 33.59 -13.64 -37.64
C LEU A 509 34.88 -13.70 -36.80
N ASP A 510 35.23 -14.91 -36.37
CA ASP A 510 36.57 -15.19 -35.87
C ASP A 510 37.61 -15.19 -37.00
N LYS A 511 38.90 -15.28 -36.64
CA LYS A 511 40.01 -15.16 -37.60
C LYS A 511 39.97 -16.20 -38.73
N ASP A 512 39.40 -17.37 -38.45
CA ASP A 512 39.29 -18.48 -39.41
C ASP A 512 37.95 -18.48 -40.17
N GLY A 513 37.05 -17.54 -39.89
CA GLY A 513 35.73 -17.42 -40.52
C GLY A 513 34.72 -18.49 -40.10
N LYS A 514 35.06 -19.32 -39.10
CA LYS A 514 34.32 -20.52 -38.70
C LYS A 514 33.36 -20.29 -37.55
N ARG A 515 33.52 -19.20 -36.79
CA ARG A 515 32.64 -18.86 -35.67
C ARG A 515 32.05 -17.47 -35.81
N LEU A 516 30.79 -17.34 -35.45
CA LEU A 516 30.05 -16.08 -35.39
C LEU A 516 30.16 -15.46 -34.00
N LYS A 517 30.48 -14.16 -33.94
CA LYS A 517 30.39 -13.31 -32.75
C LYS A 517 28.96 -12.85 -32.55
N VAL A 518 28.17 -13.69 -31.89
CA VAL A 518 26.73 -13.52 -31.75
C VAL A 518 26.37 -12.26 -30.97
N LYS A 519 27.04 -12.00 -29.84
CA LYS A 519 26.77 -10.87 -28.97
C LYS A 519 27.12 -9.58 -29.69
N LEU A 520 28.26 -9.52 -30.37
CA LEU A 520 28.65 -8.37 -31.19
C LEU A 520 27.64 -8.09 -32.32
N LEU A 521 27.15 -9.14 -32.99
CA LEU A 521 26.16 -9.01 -34.05
C LEU A 521 24.82 -8.49 -33.52
N VAL A 522 24.36 -8.99 -32.36
CA VAL A 522 23.14 -8.50 -31.70
C VAL A 522 23.30 -7.04 -31.28
N GLU A 523 24.42 -6.70 -30.63
CA GLU A 523 24.73 -5.34 -30.21
C GLU A 523 24.70 -4.36 -31.39
N THR A 524 25.24 -4.77 -32.53
CA THR A 524 25.35 -3.91 -33.71
C THR A 524 24.03 -3.81 -34.47
N ARG A 525 23.41 -4.94 -34.81
CA ARG A 525 22.25 -4.98 -35.72
C ARG A 525 20.91 -4.84 -35.01
N CYS A 526 20.80 -5.31 -33.78
CA CYS A 526 19.51 -5.43 -33.09
C CYS A 526 19.31 -4.33 -32.06
N LEU A 527 20.34 -3.96 -31.27
CA LEU A 527 20.17 -3.04 -30.14
C LEU A 527 19.91 -1.58 -30.56
N SER A 528 20.24 -1.19 -31.80
CA SER A 528 19.83 0.12 -32.33
C SER A 528 18.31 0.33 -32.28
N CYS A 529 17.53 -0.76 -32.35
CA CYS A 529 16.06 -0.75 -32.28
C CYS A 529 15.50 -1.45 -31.03
N HIS A 530 16.27 -2.35 -30.40
CA HIS A 530 15.85 -3.25 -29.33
C HIS A 530 16.68 -3.12 -28.04
N ALA A 531 17.23 -1.93 -27.76
CA ALA A 531 17.90 -1.64 -26.50
C ALA A 531 16.93 -1.63 -25.30
N ASP A 532 17.48 -1.55 -24.09
CA ASP A 532 16.75 -1.49 -22.83
C ASP A 532 15.69 -0.36 -22.81
N GLY A 533 14.41 -0.75 -22.74
CA GLY A 533 13.25 0.14 -22.82
C GLY A 533 12.48 0.10 -24.15
N ALA A 534 12.92 -0.69 -25.14
CA ALA A 534 12.10 -1.05 -26.29
C ALA A 534 11.00 -2.05 -25.91
N ASP A 535 9.91 -2.09 -26.68
CA ASP A 535 8.81 -3.06 -26.45
C ASP A 535 9.29 -4.53 -26.47
N VAL A 536 10.42 -4.80 -27.13
CA VAL A 536 11.12 -6.08 -27.18
C VAL A 536 12.60 -5.85 -26.91
N PRO A 537 13.07 -5.89 -25.64
CA PRO A 537 14.49 -5.71 -25.32
C PRO A 537 15.28 -6.99 -25.63
N LEU A 538 16.38 -6.85 -26.40
CA LEU A 538 17.24 -7.96 -26.86
C LEU A 538 18.70 -7.81 -26.35
N ASP A 539 18.91 -6.96 -25.36
CA ASP A 539 20.19 -6.59 -24.77
C ASP A 539 20.75 -7.62 -23.78
N THR A 540 19.94 -8.62 -23.41
CA THR A 540 20.33 -9.76 -22.57
C THR A 540 19.99 -11.09 -23.23
N PHE A 541 20.71 -12.15 -22.86
CA PHE A 541 20.38 -13.51 -23.29
C PHE A 541 18.98 -13.92 -22.82
N GLU A 542 18.62 -13.54 -21.60
CA GLU A 542 17.30 -13.78 -21.02
C GLU A 542 16.20 -13.13 -21.85
N GLY A 543 16.43 -11.91 -22.35
CA GLY A 543 15.53 -11.23 -23.30
C GLY A 543 15.38 -11.99 -24.62
N LEU A 544 16.49 -12.37 -25.25
CA LEU A 544 16.51 -13.16 -26.49
C LEU A 544 15.84 -14.53 -26.33
N SER A 545 16.04 -15.18 -25.17
CA SER A 545 15.58 -16.54 -24.91
C SER A 545 14.07 -16.71 -24.95
N ARG A 546 13.32 -15.62 -24.70
CA ARG A 546 11.85 -15.58 -24.77
C ARG A 546 11.31 -15.83 -26.18
N TYR A 547 12.15 -15.67 -27.21
CA TYR A 547 11.74 -15.76 -28.61
C TYR A 547 12.23 -17.05 -29.31
N PHE A 548 12.89 -17.94 -28.57
CA PHE A 548 13.46 -19.20 -29.06
C PHE A 548 12.48 -20.38 -29.12
N ALA A 549 11.29 -20.25 -28.54
CA ALA A 549 10.25 -21.28 -28.56
C ALA A 549 9.31 -21.11 -29.78
N PRO A 550 8.85 -22.21 -30.41
CA PRO A 550 7.74 -22.18 -31.37
C PRO A 550 6.47 -21.63 -30.71
N ARG A 551 5.79 -20.67 -31.35
CA ARG A 551 4.43 -20.29 -30.92
C ARG A 551 3.42 -21.31 -31.49
N ALA A 552 2.49 -21.79 -30.67
CA ALA A 552 1.34 -22.55 -31.16
C ALA A 552 0.54 -21.65 -32.15
N ARG A 553 0.08 -22.22 -33.27
CA ARG A 553 -0.83 -21.51 -34.17
C ARG A 553 -2.16 -21.29 -33.44
N GLU A 554 -2.58 -20.03 -33.35
CA GLU A 554 -3.93 -19.62 -32.89
C GLU A 554 -5.02 -20.05 -33.87
#